data_AF-A0A368F3S5-F1
#
_entry.id   AF-A0A368F3S5-F1
#
_cell.length_a   1.000
_cell.length_b   1.000
_cell.length_c   1.000
_cell.angle_alpha   90.00
_cell.angle_beta   90.00
_cell.angle_gamma   90.00
#
_symmetry.space_group_name_H-M   'P 1'
#
loop_
_entity.id
_entity.type
_entity.pdbx_description
1 polymer ?
#
loop_
_entity_poly.entity_id
_entity_poly.type
_entity_poly.pdbx_seq_one_letter_code
_entity_poly.pdbx_strand_id
1 'polypeptide(L)'
;MDTVRFGAAGKQNRLEVPDVVVGRATQISKIIKDLPFDGVLGLAFQSIATNAGVEPPFVRAHKDGIVEPIFTVHLRHIAGETAF
;
A
#
# COMPACT_ATOMS: atom_id res chain seq x y z
N MET A 1 -0.03 -7.90 14.13
CA MET A 1 -0.86 -6.88 13.47
C MET A 1 -0.24 -5.53 13.80
N ASP A 2 -0.34 -4.58 12.87
CA ASP A 2 0.26 -3.26 12.99
C ASP A 2 -0.66 -2.21 12.33
N THR A 3 -0.31 -0.94 12.48
CA THR A 3 -1.01 0.18 11.84
C THR A 3 -0.33 0.54 10.51
N VAL A 4 -1.07 0.41 9.42
CA VAL A 4 -0.62 0.90 8.09
C VAL A 4 -1.04 2.35 7.92
N ARG A 5 -0.13 3.18 7.40
CA ARG A 5 -0.40 4.60 7.13
C ARG A 5 -0.23 4.89 5.65
N PHE A 6 -1.29 5.37 4.99
CA PHE A 6 -1.22 5.81 3.60
C PHE A 6 -0.70 7.26 3.53
N GLY A 7 0.28 7.48 2.67
CA GLY A 7 0.97 8.77 2.50
C GLY A 7 2.41 8.76 3.02
N ALA A 8 3.20 9.75 2.59
CA ALA A 8 4.63 9.82 2.89
C ALA A 8 4.92 9.99 4.39
N ALA A 9 6.00 9.36 4.86
CA ALA A 9 6.45 9.50 6.25
C ALA A 9 6.70 10.97 6.63
N GLY A 10 6.36 11.33 7.87
CA GLY A 10 6.53 12.69 8.38
C GLY A 10 5.51 13.72 7.88
N LYS A 11 4.56 13.34 7.02
CA LYS A 11 3.43 14.20 6.64
C LYS A 11 2.29 14.11 7.64
N GLN A 12 1.60 15.23 7.85
CA GLN A 12 0.37 15.31 8.63
C GLN A 12 -0.82 14.72 7.85
N ASN A 13 -1.92 14.41 8.54
CA ASN A 13 -3.19 13.94 7.97
C ASN A 13 -3.07 12.69 7.10
N ARG A 14 -2.27 11.71 7.54
CA ARG A 14 -2.21 10.39 6.90
C ARG A 14 -3.44 9.58 7.28
N LEU A 15 -3.93 8.78 6.34
CA LEU A 15 -4.95 7.77 6.62
C LEU A 15 -4.28 6.63 7.41
N GLU A 16 -4.69 6.46 8.66
CA GLU A 16 -4.21 5.39 9.54
C GLU A 16 -5.22 4.25 9.58
N VAL A 17 -4.75 3.03 9.32
CA VAL A 17 -5.57 1.82 9.33
C VAL A 17 -4.99 0.86 10.37
N PRO A 18 -5.64 0.69 11.53
CA PRO A 18 -5.19 -0.22 12.57
C PRO A 18 -5.42 -1.70 12.19
N ASP A 19 -4.86 -2.60 12.99
CA ASP A 19 -5.09 -4.05 12.92
C ASP A 19 -4.85 -4.71 11.55
N VAL A 20 -3.90 -4.18 10.79
CA VAL A 20 -3.52 -4.72 9.49
C VAL A 20 -2.44 -5.80 9.67
N VAL A 21 -2.56 -6.89 8.90
CA VAL A 21 -1.49 -7.89 8.78
C VAL A 21 -0.53 -7.45 7.69
N VAL A 22 0.76 -7.27 8.03
CA VAL A 22 1.82 -6.90 7.09
C VAL A 22 2.78 -8.08 6.94
N GLY A 23 2.98 -8.53 5.70
CA GLY A 23 3.96 -9.57 5.38
C GLY A 23 5.37 -8.99 5.29
N ARG A 24 6.28 -9.45 6.15
CA ARG A 24 7.71 -9.11 6.03
C ARG A 24 8.39 -10.10 5.09
N ALA A 25 8.73 -9.66 3.88
CA ALA A 25 9.44 -10.49 2.92
C ALA A 25 10.83 -10.87 3.45
N THR A 26 11.14 -12.16 3.49
CA THR A 26 12.46 -12.71 3.82
C THR A 26 13.24 -13.16 2.59
N GLN A 27 12.59 -13.15 1.42
CA GLN A 27 13.15 -13.47 0.12
C GLN A 27 12.67 -12.43 -0.88
N ILE A 28 13.59 -11.94 -1.71
CA ILE A 28 13.32 -10.92 -2.74
C ILE A 28 13.70 -11.52 -4.09
N SER A 29 12.81 -11.42 -5.08
CA SER A 29 13.10 -11.92 -6.42
C SER A 29 14.15 -11.06 -7.11
N LYS A 30 14.95 -11.66 -7.98
CA LYS A 30 16.01 -10.95 -8.74
C LYS A 30 15.46 -9.81 -9.60
N ILE A 31 14.21 -9.94 -10.07
CA ILE A 31 13.55 -8.98 -10.96
C ILE A 31 13.20 -7.67 -10.23
N ILE A 32 12.90 -7.76 -8.93
CA ILE A 32 12.39 -6.63 -8.14
C ILE A 32 13.51 -5.99 -7.32
N LYS A 33 14.62 -6.70 -7.11
CA LYS A 33 15.73 -6.30 -6.25
C LYS A 33 16.30 -4.90 -6.58
N ASP A 34 16.31 -4.54 -7.86
CA ASP A 34 16.92 -3.29 -8.33
C ASP A 34 15.86 -2.19 -8.61
N LEU A 35 14.58 -2.44 -8.31
CA LEU A 35 13.53 -1.44 -8.47
C LEU A 35 13.52 -0.47 -7.28
N PRO A 36 13.28 0.84 -7.50
CA PRO A 36 13.37 1.86 -6.47
C PRO A 36 12.09 1.92 -5.60
N PHE A 37 11.69 0.79 -5.01
CA PHE A 37 10.62 0.74 -4.02
C PHE A 37 10.92 -0.28 -2.91
N ASP A 38 10.45 0.00 -1.69
CA ASP A 38 10.74 -0.82 -0.51
C ASP A 38 9.88 -2.11 -0.43
N GLY A 39 8.74 -2.13 -1.12
CA GLY A 39 7.84 -3.27 -1.14
C GLY A 39 6.59 -3.04 -1.99
N VAL A 40 5.62 -3.96 -1.86
CA VAL A 40 4.37 -3.94 -2.61
C VAL A 40 3.19 -3.79 -1.65
N LEU A 41 2.27 -2.89 -1.98
CA LEU A 41 0.99 -2.72 -1.29
C LEU A 41 -0.15 -3.20 -2.20
N GLY A 42 -0.81 -4.29 -1.83
CA GLY A 42 -1.92 -4.85 -2.59
C GLY A 42 -3.20 -4.02 -2.42
N LEU A 43 -3.78 -3.55 -3.54
CA LEU A 43 -5.02 -2.77 -3.58
C LEU A 43 -6.16 -3.48 -4.33
N ALA A 44 -5.94 -4.73 -4.71
CA ALA A 44 -6.91 -5.53 -5.45
C ALA A 44 -8.01 -6.11 -4.53
N PHE A 45 -9.02 -6.72 -5.13
CA PHE A 45 -10.11 -7.36 -4.40
C PHE A 45 -9.62 -8.49 -3.49
N GLN A 46 -10.24 -8.62 -2.30
CA GLN A 46 -9.91 -9.68 -1.35
C GLN A 46 -10.11 -11.10 -1.93
N SER A 47 -11.02 -11.27 -2.90
CA SER A 47 -11.28 -12.55 -3.57
C SER A 47 -10.07 -13.11 -4.32
N ILE A 48 -9.10 -12.26 -4.67
CA ILE A 48 -7.85 -12.66 -5.35
C ILE A 48 -6.62 -12.49 -4.45
N ALA A 49 -6.81 -12.33 -3.15
CA ALA A 49 -5.70 -12.32 -2.21
C ALA A 49 -5.04 -13.71 -2.16
N THR A 50 -3.71 -13.75 -2.20
CA THR A 50 -2.93 -15.00 -2.13
C THR A 50 -3.18 -15.79 -0.84
N ASN A 51 -3.59 -15.10 0.23
CA ASN A 51 -4.03 -15.69 1.48
C ASN A 51 -5.40 -15.12 1.85
N ALA A 52 -6.44 -15.95 1.82
CA ALA A 52 -7.81 -15.54 2.13
C ALA A 52 -7.99 -14.98 3.56
N GLY A 53 -7.11 -15.36 4.49
CA GLY A 53 -7.10 -14.86 5.87
C GLY A 53 -6.41 -13.50 6.03
N VAL A 54 -5.83 -12.93 4.97
CA VAL A 54 -5.17 -11.62 5.01
C VAL A 54 -6.00 -10.61 4.22
N GLU A 55 -6.60 -9.69 4.96
CA GLU A 55 -7.40 -8.62 4.38
C GLU A 55 -6.51 -7.50 3.83
N PRO A 56 -6.75 -7.00 2.60
CA PRO A 56 -6.04 -5.85 2.07
C PRO A 56 -6.28 -4.59 2.93
N PRO A 57 -5.28 -3.72 3.14
CA PRO A 57 -5.40 -2.60 4.08
C PRO A 57 -6.55 -1.63 3.73
N PHE A 58 -6.82 -1.41 2.45
CA PHE A 58 -7.93 -0.53 2.03
C PHE A 58 -9.31 -1.16 2.29
N VAL A 59 -9.43 -2.50 2.18
CA VAL A 59 -10.66 -3.22 2.52
C VAL A 59 -10.93 -3.12 4.02
N ARG A 60 -9.89 -3.24 4.86
CA ARG A 60 -10.00 -3.06 6.30
C ARG A 60 -10.47 -1.65 6.67
N ALA A 61 -9.86 -0.62 6.06
CA ALA A 61 -10.24 0.77 6.29
C ALA A 61 -11.72 1.04 5.98
N HIS A 62 -12.25 0.41 4.91
CA HIS A 62 -13.66 0.49 4.58
C HIS A 62 -14.54 -0.20 5.62
N LYS A 63 -14.19 -1.42 6.06
CA LYS A 63 -14.94 -2.15 7.10
C LYS A 63 -14.98 -1.43 8.44
N ASP A 64 -13.89 -0.75 8.78
CA ASP A 64 -13.79 0.07 9.99
C ASP A 64 -14.50 1.43 9.85
N GLY A 65 -15.14 1.71 8.70
CA GLY A 65 -15.90 2.94 8.46
C GLY A 65 -15.04 4.19 8.25
N ILE A 66 -13.75 4.03 8.00
CA ILE A 66 -12.79 5.14 7.87
C ILE A 66 -12.88 5.78 6.49
N VAL A 67 -13.18 4.97 5.46
CA VAL A 67 -13.26 5.40 4.05
C VAL A 67 -14.44 4.76 3.32
N GLU A 68 -14.90 5.44 2.27
CA GLU A 68 -15.76 4.83 1.27
C GLU A 68 -14.98 3.79 0.44
N PRO A 69 -15.64 2.76 -0.13
CA PRO A 69 -14.97 1.69 -0.87
C PRO A 69 -14.57 2.12 -2.29
N ILE A 70 -14.12 3.38 -2.44
CA ILE A 70 -13.72 3.98 -3.71
C ILE A 70 -12.40 4.74 -3.46
N PHE A 71 -11.46 4.56 -4.37
CA PHE A 71 -10.25 5.39 -4.42
C PHE A 71 -9.89 5.70 -5.88
N THR A 72 -9.16 6.79 -6.07
CA THR A 72 -8.64 7.19 -7.37
C THR A 72 -7.12 7.24 -7.31
N VAL A 73 -6.46 6.83 -8.39
CA VAL A 73 -5.01 6.96 -8.50
C VAL A 73 -4.67 8.25 -9.25
N HIS A 74 -3.93 9.15 -8.60
CA HIS A 74 -3.35 10.32 -9.25
C HIS A 74 -1.87 10.08 -9.54
N LEU A 75 -1.53 9.84 -10.80
CA LEU A 75 -0.15 9.75 -11.27
C LEU A 75 0.16 10.97 -12.12
N ARG A 76 0.99 11.87 -11.60
CA ARG A 76 1.51 13.00 -12.38
C ARG A 76 2.74 12.54 -13.13
N HIS A 77 2.67 12.53 -14.46
CA HIS A 77 3.85 12.40 -15.29
C HIS A 77 4.63 13.71 -15.26
N ILE A 78 5.90 13.66 -14.84
CA ILE A 78 6.82 14.79 -14.93
C ILE A 78 7.73 14.50 -16.12
N ALA A 79 7.54 15.24 -17.23
CA ALA A 79 8.41 15.11 -18.38
C ALA A 79 9.77 15.75 -18.06
N GLY A 80 10.82 14.93 -18.01
CA GLY A 80 12.24 15.29 -18.12
C GLY A 80 12.68 16.61 -17.48
N GLU A 81 12.97 16.57 -16.18
CA GLU A 81 13.98 17.47 -15.62
C GLU A 81 15.19 16.59 -15.30
N THR A 82 16.21 16.64 -16.15
CA THR A 82 17.54 16.13 -15.85
C THR A 82 18.06 16.92 -14.64
N ALA A 83 17.94 16.34 -13.45
CA ALA A 83 18.65 16.82 -12.28
C ALA A 83 20.13 16.41 -12.42
N PHE A 84 21.00 17.41 -12.48
CA PHE A 84 22.46 17.30 -12.40
C PHE A 84 22.91 16.81 -11.03
#